data_AF-A0A183PWX8-F1
#
_entry.id   AF-A0A183PWX8-F1
#
_cell.length_a   1.000
_cell.length_b   1.000
_cell.length_c   1.000
_cell.angle_alpha   90.00
_cell.angle_beta   90.00
_cell.angle_gamma   90.00
#
_symmetry.space_group_name_H-M   'P 1'
#
loop_
_entity.id
_entity.type
_entity.pdbx_description
1 polymer ?
#
loop_
_entity_poly.entity_id
_entity_poly.type
_entity_poly.pdbx_seq_one_letter_code
_entity_poly.pdbx_strand_id
1 'polypeptide(L)'
;MLADPTLRYADIQACCSCLGFREGDTYKIDTDAEVSIRTLLRYLRNETAECDIRRELGQLRIVSSDLIPLLRCCSGNKILFELVIRLLMNLTQPAIVCFRQEIPKDRDLYSAYLQVDDLLKSYKKDFADEELFRVLCNVVGSLLDRSWEERSEEDRLLIERILILMRNVLHIAPDVVGEQRTDEDVSVHDQILWAMHLSGWDELLLFLANSDDEQMFAFHTLEIISLMLREQVSFTLSGNSIPVTEKAFLFFKRNYVCIHMILICTMDDKTSQDKL
;
A
#
# COMPACT_ATOMS: atom_id res chain seq x y z
N MET A 1 31.80 -11.49 -3.14
CA MET A 1 32.13 -11.94 -1.76
C MET A 1 30.81 -11.93 -0.99
N LEU A 2 30.17 -13.09 -0.85
CA LEU A 2 28.91 -13.18 -0.09
C LEU A 2 29.28 -13.01 1.39
N ALA A 3 28.75 -11.99 2.05
CA ALA A 3 28.91 -11.83 3.49
C ALA A 3 28.37 -13.08 4.21
N ASP A 4 29.00 -13.46 5.33
CA ASP A 4 28.53 -14.52 6.21
C ASP A 4 27.03 -14.31 6.51
N PRO A 5 26.14 -15.30 6.27
CA PRO A 5 24.71 -15.17 6.56
C PRO A 5 24.42 -14.66 7.97
N THR A 6 25.22 -15.06 8.95
CA THR A 6 25.11 -14.63 10.35
C THR A 6 25.38 -13.13 10.51
N LEU A 7 26.43 -12.64 9.83
CA LEU A 7 26.79 -11.23 9.83
C LEU A 7 25.72 -10.39 9.13
N ARG A 8 25.09 -10.93 8.09
CA ARG A 8 23.99 -10.28 7.37
C ARG A 8 22.76 -10.07 8.25
N TYR A 9 22.33 -11.09 9.00
CA TYR A 9 21.16 -10.95 9.89
C TYR A 9 21.42 -10.00 11.06
N ALA A 10 22.62 -10.04 11.63
CA ALA A 10 23.02 -9.08 12.66
C ALA A 10 22.99 -7.63 12.15
N ASP A 11 23.44 -7.39 10.92
CA ASP A 11 23.41 -6.07 10.30
C ASP A 11 21.98 -5.59 10.00
N ILE A 12 21.08 -6.48 9.59
CA ILE A 12 19.65 -6.17 9.42
C ILE A 12 19.03 -5.71 10.75
N GLN A 13 19.28 -6.45 11.83
CA GLN A 13 18.77 -6.10 13.16
C GLN A 13 19.36 -4.78 13.68
N ALA A 14 20.64 -4.53 13.42
CA ALA A 14 21.29 -3.25 13.72
C ALA A 14 20.63 -2.10 12.94
N CYS A 15 20.41 -2.27 11.63
CA CYS A 15 19.68 -1.29 10.82
C CYS A 15 18.27 -1.02 11.35
N CYS A 16 17.53 -2.07 11.76
CA CYS A 16 16.19 -1.90 12.34
C CYS A 16 16.24 -1.11 13.66
N SER A 17 17.24 -1.37 14.51
CA SER A 17 17.44 -0.65 15.77
C SER A 17 17.81 0.82 15.56
N CYS A 18 18.45 1.14 14.43
CA CYS A 18 18.81 2.49 14.00
C CYS A 18 17.71 3.19 13.18
N LEU A 19 16.46 2.72 13.23
CA LEU A 19 15.31 3.44 12.66
C LEU A 19 14.74 4.49 13.63
N GLY A 20 14.77 4.18 14.91
CA GLY A 20 14.18 5.00 15.95
C GLY A 20 13.69 4.17 17.12
N PHE A 21 12.96 4.82 18.02
CA PHE A 21 12.39 4.17 19.19
C PHE A 21 11.18 4.97 19.71
N ARG A 22 10.28 4.27 20.40
CA ARG A 22 9.13 4.91 21.05
C ARG A 22 9.50 5.36 22.46
N GLU A 23 9.31 6.65 22.73
CA GLU A 23 9.40 7.24 24.07
C GLU A 23 8.01 7.74 24.48
N GLY A 24 7.29 6.94 25.26
CA GLY A 24 5.89 7.19 25.59
C GLY A 24 4.99 7.08 24.36
N ASP A 25 4.30 8.17 24.01
CA ASP A 25 3.44 8.25 22.83
C ASP A 25 4.12 8.88 21.62
N THR A 26 5.39 9.27 21.74
CA THR A 26 6.15 9.86 20.63
C THR A 26 7.17 8.88 20.09
N TYR A 27 7.25 8.76 18.77
CA TYR A 27 8.31 8.03 18.11
C TYR A 27 9.47 8.98 17.80
N LYS A 28 10.67 8.65 18.29
CA LYS A 28 11.90 9.41 18.06
C LYS A 28 12.69 8.75 16.93
N ILE A 29 12.98 9.55 15.91
CA ILE A 29 13.74 9.14 14.74
C ILE A 29 15.23 9.12 15.09
N ASP A 30 15.91 8.02 14.80
CA ASP A 30 17.36 7.92 14.97
C ASP A 30 18.10 8.71 13.88
N THR A 31 19.31 9.19 14.18
CA THR A 31 20.14 9.93 13.22
C THR A 31 20.52 9.10 11.99
N ASP A 32 20.62 7.78 12.14
CA ASP A 32 21.01 6.87 11.07
C ASP A 32 19.82 6.26 10.31
N ALA A 33 18.58 6.69 10.59
CA ALA A 33 17.37 6.11 10.00
C ALA A 33 17.40 6.07 8.46
N GLU A 34 17.84 7.15 7.80
CA GLU A 34 17.95 7.18 6.34
C GLU A 34 18.95 6.16 5.79
N VAL A 35 20.12 6.03 6.44
CA VAL A 35 21.17 5.10 6.03
C VAL A 35 20.71 3.67 6.24
N SER A 36 20.06 3.40 7.38
CA SER A 36 19.44 2.13 7.72
C SER A 36 18.41 1.71 6.68
N ILE A 37 17.45 2.56 6.33
CA ILE A 37 16.42 2.22 5.32
C ILE A 37 17.04 1.96 3.94
N ARG A 38 18.03 2.77 3.52
CA ARG A 38 18.75 2.52 2.25
C ARG A 38 19.45 1.16 2.25
N THR A 39 19.96 0.74 3.41
CA THR A 39 20.60 -0.56 3.57
C THR A 39 19.60 -1.71 3.58
N LEU A 40 18.46 -1.56 4.25
CA LEU A 40 17.36 -2.54 4.20
C LEU A 40 16.84 -2.73 2.76
N LEU A 41 16.64 -1.64 2.02
CA LEU A 41 16.28 -1.68 0.59
C LEU A 41 17.34 -2.40 -0.27
N ARG A 42 18.62 -2.27 0.07
CA ARG A 42 19.72 -2.99 -0.60
C ARG A 42 19.67 -4.48 -0.30
N TYR A 43 19.34 -4.87 0.93
CA TYR A 43 19.17 -6.27 1.29
C TYR A 43 17.98 -6.89 0.58
N LEU A 44 16.81 -6.23 0.58
CA LEU A 44 15.62 -6.71 -0.12
C LEU A 44 15.84 -6.91 -1.63
N ARG A 45 16.62 -6.04 -2.27
CA ARG A 45 16.96 -6.20 -3.70
C ARG A 45 17.74 -7.48 -4.00
N ASN A 46 18.48 -8.00 -3.02
CA ASN A 46 19.35 -9.16 -3.16
C ASN A 46 18.88 -10.33 -2.28
N GLU A 47 17.59 -10.38 -1.96
CA GLU A 47 17.03 -11.50 -1.20
C GLU A 47 17.12 -12.82 -1.98
N THR A 48 17.14 -13.93 -1.24
CA THR A 48 17.17 -15.28 -1.82
C THR A 48 15.82 -15.65 -2.43
N ALA A 49 15.78 -16.77 -3.15
CA ALA A 49 14.53 -17.30 -3.71
C ALA A 49 13.48 -17.64 -2.63
N GLU A 50 13.90 -17.83 -1.38
CA GLU A 50 13.03 -18.08 -0.23
C GLU A 50 12.52 -16.80 0.44
N CYS A 51 12.83 -15.62 -0.12
CA CYS A 51 12.40 -14.33 0.41
C CYS A 51 12.83 -14.14 1.89
N ASP A 52 14.06 -14.57 2.21
CA ASP A 52 14.64 -14.59 3.56
C ASP A 52 14.68 -13.21 4.21
N ILE A 53 15.01 -12.16 3.45
CA ILE A 53 15.13 -10.79 3.98
C ILE A 53 13.76 -10.25 4.38
N ARG A 54 12.76 -10.28 3.49
CA ARG A 54 11.42 -9.78 3.85
C ARG A 54 10.79 -10.57 4.99
N ARG A 55 11.08 -11.88 5.09
CA ARG A 55 10.61 -12.72 6.19
C ARG A 55 11.24 -12.30 7.52
N GLU A 56 12.54 -12.04 7.56
CA GLU A 56 13.23 -11.51 8.74
C GLU A 56 12.63 -10.16 9.17
N LEU A 57 12.49 -9.21 8.23
CA LEU A 57 11.91 -7.90 8.52
C LEU A 57 10.47 -7.99 9.05
N GLY A 58 9.68 -8.92 8.52
CA GLY A 58 8.34 -9.19 9.00
C GLY A 58 8.30 -9.81 10.40
N GLN A 59 9.23 -10.72 10.72
CA GLN A 59 9.37 -11.27 12.07
C GLN A 59 9.75 -10.20 13.11
N LEU A 60 10.57 -9.23 12.70
CA LEU A 60 10.92 -8.05 13.50
C LEU A 60 9.78 -7.03 13.61
N ARG A 61 8.67 -7.21 12.88
CA ARG A 61 7.47 -6.36 12.88
C ARG A 61 7.72 -4.88 12.56
N ILE A 62 8.76 -4.59 11.76
CA ILE A 62 9.20 -3.22 11.51
C ILE A 62 8.12 -2.32 10.89
N VAL A 63 7.14 -2.91 10.19
CA VAL A 63 6.02 -2.15 9.60
C VAL A 63 5.20 -1.44 10.69
N SER A 64 4.74 -2.19 11.69
CA SER A 64 3.95 -1.65 12.80
C SER A 64 4.79 -0.92 13.84
N SER A 65 6.00 -1.43 14.15
CA SER A 65 6.82 -0.84 15.22
C SER A 65 7.53 0.44 14.81
N ASP A 66 7.94 0.58 13.55
CA ASP A 66 8.85 1.65 13.11
C ASP A 66 8.36 2.39 11.86
N LEU A 67 8.06 1.70 10.75
CA LEU A 67 7.80 2.35 9.46
C LEU A 67 6.51 3.18 9.45
N ILE A 68 5.41 2.66 10.02
CA ILE A 68 4.16 3.43 10.16
C ILE A 68 4.35 4.63 11.10
N PRO A 69 4.93 4.48 12.31
CA PRO A 69 5.28 5.61 13.17
C PRO A 69 6.20 6.64 12.50
N LEU A 70 7.20 6.18 11.74
CA LEU A 70 8.11 7.03 10.99
C LEU A 70 7.36 7.94 10.02
N LEU A 71 6.42 7.42 9.22
CA LEU A 71 5.64 8.24 8.28
C LEU A 71 4.90 9.38 8.96
N ARG A 72 4.41 9.18 10.19
CA ARG A 72 3.72 10.23 10.97
C ARG A 72 4.68 11.31 11.45
N CYS A 73 5.91 10.93 11.77
CA CYS A 73 6.89 11.82 12.40
C CYS A 73 7.84 12.49 11.39
N CYS A 74 8.05 11.89 10.21
CA CYS A 74 9.05 12.34 9.24
C CYS A 74 8.50 13.23 8.12
N SER A 75 7.28 13.77 8.23
CA SER A 75 6.68 14.63 7.20
C SER A 75 7.53 15.86 6.82
N GLY A 76 8.35 16.37 7.76
CA GLY A 76 9.32 17.44 7.50
C GLY A 76 10.61 17.00 6.80
N ASN A 77 10.93 15.71 6.81
CA ASN A 77 12.09 15.13 6.12
C ASN A 77 11.63 14.34 4.89
N LYS A 78 11.56 15.02 3.74
CA LYS A 78 11.12 14.43 2.46
C LYS A 78 11.93 13.20 2.07
N ILE A 79 13.25 13.22 2.27
CA ILE A 79 14.13 12.11 1.87
C ILE A 79 13.80 10.86 2.69
N LEU A 80 13.70 11.00 4.01
CA LEU A 80 13.33 9.88 4.87
C LEU A 80 11.92 9.37 4.55
N PHE A 81 10.96 10.27 4.37
CA PHE A 81 9.59 9.90 4.00
C PHE A 81 9.55 9.06 2.72
N GLU A 82 10.21 9.50 1.66
CA GLU A 82 10.29 8.74 0.41
C GLU A 82 10.97 7.38 0.56
N LEU A 83 12.01 7.29 1.38
CA LEU A 83 12.68 6.03 1.69
C LEU A 83 11.75 5.06 2.41
N VAL A 84 10.98 5.53 3.38
CA VAL A 84 9.98 4.72 4.11
C VAL A 84 8.88 4.24 3.16
N ILE A 85 8.34 5.11 2.29
CA ILE A 85 7.36 4.72 1.27
C ILE A 85 7.92 3.63 0.37
N ARG A 86 9.16 3.77 -0.12
CA ARG A 86 9.80 2.77 -0.97
C ARG A 86 9.97 1.42 -0.28
N LEU A 87 10.30 1.43 1.02
CA LEU A 87 10.44 0.20 1.80
C LEU A 87 9.08 -0.47 2.02
N LEU A 88 8.05 0.28 2.41
CA LEU A 88 6.69 -0.23 2.57
C LEU A 88 6.13 -0.79 1.26
N MET A 89 6.33 -0.11 0.14
CA MET A 89 5.93 -0.62 -1.17
C MET A 89 6.57 -1.96 -1.51
N ASN A 90 7.86 -2.15 -1.17
CA ASN A 90 8.57 -3.39 -1.44
C ASN A 90 8.05 -4.53 -0.53
N LEU A 91 7.85 -4.25 0.75
CA LEU A 91 7.34 -5.21 1.73
C LEU A 91 5.89 -5.62 1.49
N THR A 92 5.09 -4.76 0.86
CA THR A 92 3.67 -5.00 0.54
C THR A 92 3.43 -5.59 -0.85
N GLN A 93 4.48 -5.91 -1.62
CA GLN A 93 4.31 -6.56 -2.92
C GLN A 93 3.54 -7.89 -2.78
N PRO A 94 2.60 -8.21 -3.69
CA PRO A 94 1.87 -9.48 -3.62
C PRO A 94 2.84 -10.68 -3.59
N ALA A 95 2.54 -11.68 -2.76
CA ALA A 95 3.41 -12.84 -2.57
C ALA A 95 3.78 -13.50 -3.92
N ILE A 96 2.82 -13.64 -4.84
CA ILE A 96 3.07 -14.22 -6.17
C ILE A 96 4.16 -13.48 -6.96
N VAL A 97 4.28 -12.15 -6.80
CA VAL A 97 5.32 -11.35 -7.46
C VAL A 97 6.69 -11.67 -6.85
N CYS A 98 6.76 -11.86 -5.54
CA CYS A 98 7.99 -12.24 -4.82
C CYS A 98 8.51 -13.62 -5.27
N PHE A 99 7.60 -14.52 -5.68
CA PHE A 99 7.89 -15.87 -6.16
C PHE A 99 7.79 -16.02 -7.68
N ARG A 100 8.17 -14.98 -8.43
CA ARG A 100 8.31 -15.00 -9.91
C ARG A 100 7.01 -15.29 -10.68
N GLN A 101 5.91 -14.72 -10.23
CA GLN A 101 4.57 -14.83 -10.84
C GLN A 101 3.98 -16.25 -10.80
N GLU A 102 4.49 -17.15 -9.96
CA GLU A 102 4.00 -18.51 -9.84
C GLU A 102 3.92 -18.96 -8.37
N ILE A 103 2.98 -19.85 -8.06
CA ILE A 103 2.92 -20.50 -6.74
C ILE A 103 3.96 -21.63 -6.72
N PRO A 104 4.92 -21.63 -5.78
CA PRO A 104 5.95 -22.67 -5.73
C PRO A 104 5.35 -24.06 -5.55
N LYS A 105 5.92 -25.05 -6.25
CA LYS A 105 5.58 -26.48 -6.11
C LYS A 105 6.51 -27.23 -5.16
N ASP A 106 7.72 -26.70 -4.98
CA ASP A 106 8.67 -27.21 -4.00
C ASP A 106 8.16 -26.94 -2.59
N ARG A 107 8.35 -27.89 -1.67
CA ARG A 107 7.78 -27.84 -0.32
C ARG A 107 8.35 -26.67 0.50
N ASP A 108 9.65 -26.44 0.43
CA ASP A 108 10.32 -25.44 1.26
C ASP A 108 10.01 -24.04 0.72
N LEU A 109 10.03 -23.85 -0.60
CA LEU A 109 9.60 -22.61 -1.24
C LEU A 109 8.10 -22.33 -1.04
N TYR A 110 7.25 -23.35 -1.04
CA TYR A 110 5.82 -23.18 -0.75
C TYR A 110 5.59 -22.77 0.72
N SER A 111 6.35 -23.33 1.66
CA SER A 111 6.34 -22.87 3.06
C SER A 111 6.78 -21.41 3.19
N ALA A 112 7.83 -21.00 2.48
CA ALA A 112 8.26 -19.61 2.45
C ALA A 112 7.19 -18.68 1.83
N TYR A 113 6.52 -19.13 0.76
CA TYR A 113 5.42 -18.41 0.14
C TYR A 113 4.27 -18.14 1.12
N LEU A 114 3.83 -19.17 1.85
CA LEU A 114 2.78 -19.03 2.86
C LEU A 114 3.19 -18.06 3.98
N GLN A 115 4.45 -18.10 4.43
CA GLN A 115 4.94 -17.16 5.43
C GLN A 115 4.93 -15.71 4.92
N VAL A 116 5.28 -15.47 3.66
CA VAL A 116 5.19 -14.13 3.07
C VAL A 116 3.73 -13.67 2.97
N ASP A 117 2.81 -14.55 2.56
CA ASP A 117 1.37 -14.25 2.50
C ASP A 117 0.79 -13.92 3.89
N ASP A 118 1.20 -14.64 4.93
CA ASP A 118 0.79 -14.38 6.31
C ASP A 118 1.35 -13.05 6.86
N LEU A 119 2.59 -12.70 6.51
CA LEU A 119 3.15 -11.39 6.82
C LEU A 119 2.37 -10.26 6.13
N LEU A 120 2.00 -10.43 4.85
CA LEU A 120 1.17 -9.45 4.13
C LEU A 120 -0.18 -9.26 4.82
N LYS A 121 -0.85 -10.32 5.26
CA LYS A 121 -2.10 -10.22 6.03
C LYS A 121 -1.91 -9.45 7.35
N SER A 122 -0.78 -9.65 8.03
CA SER A 122 -0.44 -8.84 9.22
C SER A 122 -0.26 -7.37 8.87
N TYR A 123 0.44 -7.06 7.78
CA TYR A 123 0.59 -5.66 7.33
C TYR A 123 -0.76 -5.05 6.97
N LYS A 124 -1.66 -5.80 6.32
CA LYS A 124 -3.01 -5.30 6.02
C LYS A 124 -3.75 -4.86 7.30
N LYS A 125 -3.60 -5.63 8.40
CA LYS A 125 -4.16 -5.25 9.72
C LYS A 125 -3.49 -3.98 10.26
N ASP A 126 -2.17 -3.87 10.16
CA ASP A 126 -1.42 -2.68 10.59
C ASP A 126 -1.81 -1.41 9.80
N PHE A 127 -2.26 -1.57 8.55
CA PHE A 127 -2.74 -0.48 7.69
C PHE A 127 -4.20 -0.07 7.95
N ALA A 128 -4.95 -0.75 8.83
CA ALA A 128 -6.28 -0.32 9.24
C ALA A 128 -6.19 0.89 10.21
N ASP A 129 -5.59 1.99 9.74
CA ASP A 129 -5.19 3.14 10.53
C ASP A 129 -5.52 4.46 9.81
N GLU A 130 -6.49 5.19 10.35
CA GLU A 130 -6.99 6.47 9.81
C GLU A 130 -5.89 7.54 9.74
N GLU A 131 -5.04 7.62 10.76
CA GLU A 131 -4.00 8.65 10.83
C GLU A 131 -2.94 8.43 9.75
N LEU A 132 -2.54 7.19 9.53
CA LEU A 132 -1.64 6.81 8.44
C LEU A 132 -2.23 7.22 7.09
N PHE A 133 -3.48 6.86 6.80
CA PHE A 133 -4.10 7.25 5.53
C PHE A 133 -4.24 8.77 5.39
N ARG A 134 -4.51 9.49 6.48
CA ARG A 134 -4.55 10.96 6.47
C ARG A 134 -3.20 11.57 6.15
N VAL A 135 -2.10 11.05 6.71
CA VAL A 135 -0.75 11.49 6.36
C VAL A 135 -0.49 11.29 4.86
N LEU A 136 -0.80 10.12 4.32
CA LEU A 136 -0.61 9.83 2.89
C LEU A 136 -1.50 10.70 1.99
N CYS A 137 -2.77 10.90 2.36
CA CYS A 137 -3.72 11.74 1.64
C CYS A 137 -3.25 13.20 1.60
N ASN A 138 -2.80 13.75 2.74
CA ASN A 138 -2.29 15.11 2.82
C ASN A 138 -1.06 15.31 1.92
N VAL A 139 -0.16 14.33 1.88
CA VAL A 139 1.01 14.40 0.98
C VAL A 139 0.54 14.43 -0.47
N VAL A 140 -0.25 13.45 -0.91
CA VAL A 140 -0.70 13.41 -2.31
C VAL A 140 -1.53 14.65 -2.67
N GLY A 141 -2.46 15.06 -1.83
CA GLY A 141 -3.27 16.27 -2.00
C GLY A 141 -2.40 17.52 -2.18
N SER A 142 -1.42 17.73 -1.31
CA SER A 142 -0.50 18.89 -1.42
C SER A 142 0.34 18.88 -2.70
N LEU A 143 0.62 17.70 -3.28
CA LEU A 143 1.31 17.60 -4.55
C LEU A 143 0.36 17.93 -5.71
N LEU A 144 -0.90 17.46 -5.65
CA LEU A 144 -1.95 17.69 -6.64
C LEU A 144 -2.56 19.10 -6.61
N ASP A 145 -2.38 19.85 -5.52
CA ASP A 145 -2.74 21.29 -5.46
C ASP A 145 -1.93 22.14 -6.44
N ARG A 146 -0.79 21.63 -6.92
CA ARG A 146 0.05 22.26 -7.95
C ARG A 146 -0.33 21.76 -9.34
N SER A 147 -0.16 22.62 -10.35
CA SER A 147 -0.43 22.20 -11.73
C SER A 147 0.49 21.04 -12.15
N TRP A 148 0.10 20.34 -13.21
CA TRP A 148 0.91 19.27 -13.77
C TRP A 148 2.33 19.72 -14.12
N GLU A 149 2.48 20.89 -14.73
CA GLU A 149 3.76 21.47 -15.16
C GLU A 149 4.66 21.91 -14.00
N GLU A 150 4.06 22.28 -12.86
CA GLU A 150 4.78 22.71 -11.66
C GLU A 150 5.35 21.53 -10.84
N ARG A 151 4.84 20.32 -11.07
CA ARG A 151 5.34 19.11 -10.42
C ARG A 151 6.59 18.59 -11.10
N SER A 152 7.62 18.35 -10.31
CA SER A 152 8.83 17.65 -10.74
C SER A 152 8.55 16.17 -11.04
N GLU A 153 9.49 15.51 -11.72
CA GLU A 153 9.43 14.05 -11.91
C GLU A 153 9.41 13.31 -10.56
N GLU A 154 10.17 13.78 -9.57
CA GLU A 154 10.20 13.22 -8.22
C GLU A 154 8.84 13.34 -7.51
N ASP A 155 8.15 14.49 -7.67
CA ASP A 155 6.80 14.68 -7.14
C ASP A 155 5.81 13.67 -7.74
N ARG A 156 5.84 13.47 -9.07
CA ARG A 156 4.97 12.53 -9.77
C ARG A 156 5.27 11.08 -9.38
N LEU A 157 6.55 10.73 -9.24
CA LEU A 157 6.98 9.42 -8.75
C LEU A 157 6.53 9.17 -7.31
N LEU A 158 6.52 10.19 -6.45
CA LEU A 158 6.03 10.05 -5.08
C LEU A 158 4.53 9.77 -5.06
N ILE A 159 3.72 10.49 -5.86
CA ILE A 159 2.29 10.21 -6.02
C ILE A 159 2.09 8.76 -6.48
N GLU A 160 2.76 8.35 -7.55
CA GLU A 160 2.65 7.00 -8.10
C GLU A 160 2.99 5.93 -7.05
N ARG A 161 4.08 6.14 -6.30
CA ARG A 161 4.53 5.22 -5.25
C ARG A 161 3.50 5.07 -4.14
N ILE A 162 2.89 6.17 -3.69
CA ILE A 162 1.85 6.12 -2.68
C ILE A 162 0.63 5.37 -3.24
N LEU A 163 0.18 5.65 -4.47
CA LEU A 163 -0.94 4.93 -5.08
C LEU A 163 -0.67 3.42 -5.20
N ILE A 164 0.55 3.01 -5.58
CA ILE A 164 0.92 1.59 -5.61
C ILE A 164 0.92 0.97 -4.21
N LEU A 165 1.37 1.69 -3.18
CA LEU A 165 1.29 1.22 -1.79
C LEU A 165 -0.17 0.97 -1.39
N MET A 166 -1.08 1.90 -1.69
CA MET A 166 -2.51 1.77 -1.44
C MET A 166 -3.08 0.54 -2.17
N ARG A 167 -2.76 0.40 -3.46
CA ARG A 167 -3.16 -0.73 -4.30
C ARG A 167 -2.67 -2.05 -3.72
N ASN A 168 -1.41 -2.13 -3.32
CA ASN A 168 -0.82 -3.31 -2.71
C ASN A 168 -1.60 -3.73 -1.46
N VAL A 169 -1.86 -2.81 -0.54
CA VAL A 169 -2.57 -3.07 0.72
C VAL A 169 -3.99 -3.58 0.48
N LEU A 170 -4.74 -2.96 -0.44
CA LEU A 170 -6.10 -3.41 -0.79
C LEU A 170 -6.10 -4.76 -1.52
N HIS A 171 -5.03 -5.07 -2.27
CA HIS A 171 -4.89 -6.32 -3.02
C HIS A 171 -4.67 -7.54 -2.12
N ILE A 172 -4.06 -7.36 -0.95
CA ILE A 172 -3.82 -8.46 0.02
C ILE A 172 -5.14 -9.19 0.31
N ALA A 173 -5.11 -10.52 0.19
CA ALA A 173 -6.30 -11.35 0.33
C ALA A 173 -6.83 -11.32 1.78
N PRO A 174 -8.14 -11.53 2.00
CA PRO A 174 -8.71 -11.65 3.34
C PRO A 174 -8.12 -12.84 4.09
N ASP A 175 -7.92 -12.67 5.40
CA ASP A 175 -7.43 -13.72 6.28
C ASP A 175 -8.59 -14.50 6.91
N VAL A 176 -9.32 -15.26 6.09
CA VAL A 176 -10.56 -15.95 6.50
C VAL A 176 -10.37 -16.88 7.70
N VAL A 177 -9.19 -17.49 7.84
CA VAL A 177 -8.88 -18.44 8.91
C VAL A 177 -8.38 -17.72 10.17
N GLY A 178 -7.52 -16.72 10.02
CA GLY A 178 -6.94 -16.00 11.16
C GLY A 178 -7.85 -14.91 11.74
N GLU A 179 -8.87 -14.46 11.01
CA GLU A 179 -9.79 -13.43 11.47
C GLU A 179 -10.89 -13.97 12.40
N GLN A 180 -11.09 -15.30 12.48
CA GLN A 180 -12.04 -15.99 13.39
C GLN A 180 -13.36 -15.24 13.62
N ARG A 181 -13.93 -14.68 12.54
CA ARG A 181 -15.05 -13.74 12.65
C ARG A 181 -16.29 -14.42 13.17
N THR A 182 -16.98 -13.73 14.08
CA THR A 182 -18.42 -13.90 14.29
C THR A 182 -19.17 -13.07 13.24
N ASP A 183 -20.45 -13.37 12.99
CA ASP A 183 -21.26 -12.66 11.97
C ASP A 183 -21.35 -11.13 12.18
N GLU A 184 -20.93 -10.62 13.34
CA GLU A 184 -20.97 -9.20 13.73
C GLU A 184 -19.65 -8.43 13.49
N ASP A 185 -18.55 -9.11 13.15
CA ASP A 185 -17.22 -8.49 13.06
C ASP A 185 -16.96 -7.81 11.70
N VAL A 186 -16.60 -6.52 11.72
CA VAL A 186 -16.24 -5.74 10.53
C VAL A 186 -14.95 -6.27 9.91
N SER A 187 -14.92 -6.41 8.58
CA SER A 187 -13.73 -6.96 7.92
C SER A 187 -12.53 -6.02 8.01
N VAL A 188 -11.29 -6.55 7.99
CA VAL A 188 -10.08 -5.72 7.95
C VAL A 188 -10.08 -4.85 6.70
N HIS A 189 -10.64 -5.38 5.60
CA HIS A 189 -10.82 -4.62 4.38
C HIS A 189 -11.79 -3.46 4.60
N ASP A 190 -12.94 -3.67 5.22
CA ASP A 190 -13.90 -2.61 5.55
C ASP A 190 -13.33 -1.58 6.53
N GLN A 191 -12.49 -1.99 7.49
CA GLN A 191 -11.78 -1.08 8.38
C GLN A 191 -10.82 -0.17 7.60
N ILE A 192 -10.11 -0.70 6.61
CA ILE A 192 -9.27 0.09 5.69
C ILE A 192 -10.14 1.04 4.87
N LEU A 193 -11.26 0.59 4.31
CA LEU A 193 -12.16 1.47 3.53
C LEU A 193 -12.70 2.62 4.38
N TRP A 194 -13.05 2.34 5.63
CA TRP A 194 -13.46 3.35 6.59
C TRP A 194 -12.35 4.35 6.87
N ALA A 195 -11.13 3.87 7.13
CA ALA A 195 -9.97 4.72 7.37
C ALA A 195 -9.64 5.59 6.14
N MET A 196 -9.74 5.05 4.92
CA MET A 196 -9.60 5.80 3.67
C MET A 196 -10.68 6.89 3.52
N HIS A 197 -11.93 6.59 3.83
CA HIS A 197 -13.03 7.56 3.77
C HIS A 197 -12.82 8.71 4.78
N LEU A 198 -12.52 8.39 6.04
CA LEU A 198 -12.30 9.40 7.08
C LEU A 198 -11.06 10.29 6.83
N SER A 199 -10.15 9.87 5.96
CA SER A 199 -8.94 10.59 5.63
C SER A 199 -9.00 11.35 4.30
N GLY A 200 -10.11 11.28 3.55
CA GLY A 200 -10.33 12.04 2.31
C GLY A 200 -9.85 11.36 1.02
N TRP A 201 -9.49 10.06 1.07
CA TRP A 201 -9.04 9.33 -0.12
C TRP A 201 -10.12 9.16 -1.18
N ASP A 202 -11.39 9.13 -0.78
CA ASP A 202 -12.52 9.04 -1.70
C ASP A 202 -12.64 10.29 -2.59
N GLU A 203 -12.51 11.49 -2.02
CA GLU A 203 -12.47 12.74 -2.78
C GLU A 203 -11.24 12.81 -3.69
N LEU A 204 -10.08 12.41 -3.17
CA LEU A 204 -8.81 12.40 -3.91
C LEU A 204 -8.84 11.45 -5.12
N LEU A 205 -9.35 10.23 -4.94
CA LEU A 205 -9.48 9.25 -6.02
C LEU A 205 -10.51 9.68 -7.06
N LEU A 206 -11.59 10.33 -6.65
CA LEU A 206 -12.54 10.92 -7.60
C LEU A 206 -11.89 12.05 -8.40
N PHE A 207 -11.12 12.93 -7.78
CA PHE A 207 -10.36 13.96 -8.50
C PHE A 207 -9.44 13.34 -9.54
N LEU A 208 -8.62 12.36 -9.14
CA LEU A 208 -7.70 11.64 -10.03
C LEU A 208 -8.43 10.94 -11.18
N ALA A 209 -9.60 10.38 -10.93
CA ALA A 209 -10.39 9.76 -11.99
C ALA A 209 -10.90 10.80 -13.00
N ASN A 210 -11.36 11.96 -12.55
CA ASN A 210 -12.04 12.94 -13.40
C ASN A 210 -11.10 13.97 -14.07
N SER A 211 -9.81 14.00 -13.73
CA SER A 211 -8.87 14.98 -14.25
C SER A 211 -8.15 14.48 -15.50
N ASP A 212 -8.29 15.21 -16.60
CA ASP A 212 -7.57 14.92 -17.86
C ASP A 212 -6.05 15.09 -17.70
N ASP A 213 -5.60 15.97 -16.80
CA ASP A 213 -4.18 16.19 -16.53
C ASP A 213 -3.54 15.05 -15.73
N GLU A 214 -4.34 14.21 -15.05
CA GLU A 214 -3.88 13.13 -14.18
C GLU A 214 -3.96 11.74 -14.83
N GLN A 215 -4.14 11.67 -16.15
CA GLN A 215 -4.28 10.40 -16.89
C GLN A 215 -3.14 9.40 -16.63
N MET A 216 -1.94 9.87 -16.27
CA MET A 216 -0.82 8.98 -15.91
C MET A 216 -1.14 8.06 -14.72
N PHE A 217 -2.05 8.46 -13.84
CA PHE A 217 -2.45 7.72 -12.64
C PHE A 217 -3.73 6.90 -12.86
N ALA A 218 -4.37 6.97 -14.04
CA ALA A 218 -5.69 6.40 -14.29
C ALA A 218 -5.78 4.89 -13.99
N PHE A 219 -4.75 4.11 -14.39
CA PHE A 219 -4.73 2.67 -14.10
C PHE A 219 -4.60 2.37 -12.61
N HIS A 220 -3.74 3.10 -11.90
CA HIS A 220 -3.60 2.94 -10.44
C HIS A 220 -4.91 3.29 -9.74
N THR A 221 -5.54 4.40 -10.12
CA THR A 221 -6.85 4.83 -9.60
C THR A 221 -7.93 3.77 -9.86
N LEU A 222 -8.00 3.22 -11.07
CA LEU A 222 -8.97 2.19 -11.43
C LEU A 222 -8.75 0.89 -10.64
N GLU A 223 -7.50 0.43 -10.50
CA GLU A 223 -7.17 -0.75 -9.71
C GLU A 223 -7.56 -0.56 -8.24
N ILE A 224 -7.25 0.60 -7.66
CA ILE A 224 -7.63 0.93 -6.28
C ILE A 224 -9.15 0.88 -6.12
N ILE A 225 -9.91 1.57 -6.98
CA ILE A 225 -11.38 1.58 -6.91
C ILE A 225 -11.95 0.17 -7.09
N SER A 226 -11.43 -0.62 -8.02
CA SER A 226 -11.82 -2.01 -8.23
C SER A 226 -11.60 -2.86 -6.97
N LEU A 227 -10.43 -2.71 -6.34
CA LEU A 227 -10.09 -3.41 -5.12
C LEU A 227 -10.90 -2.95 -3.91
N MET A 228 -11.32 -1.68 -3.85
CA MET A 228 -12.25 -1.20 -2.81
C MET A 228 -13.62 -1.86 -2.91
N LEU A 229 -14.02 -2.31 -4.11
CA LEU A 229 -15.32 -2.91 -4.37
C LEU A 229 -15.30 -4.45 -4.38
N ARG A 230 -14.14 -5.07 -4.14
CA ARG A 230 -13.94 -6.53 -4.36
C ARG A 230 -14.77 -7.45 -3.47
N GLU A 231 -15.13 -6.98 -2.26
CA GLU A 231 -15.88 -7.75 -1.26
C GLU A 231 -17.39 -7.44 -1.28
N GLN A 232 -17.86 -6.61 -2.23
CA GLN A 232 -19.29 -6.29 -2.35
C GLN A 232 -20.05 -7.47 -2.97
N VAL A 233 -20.91 -8.13 -2.19
CA VAL A 233 -21.86 -9.13 -2.70
C VAL A 233 -23.07 -8.42 -3.28
N SER A 234 -23.42 -8.68 -4.54
CA SER A 234 -24.52 -8.06 -5.29
C SER A 234 -25.94 -8.28 -4.73
N PHE A 235 -26.12 -8.84 -3.52
CA PHE A 235 -27.42 -9.34 -3.03
C PHE A 235 -28.09 -8.54 -1.90
N THR A 236 -27.45 -7.54 -1.31
CA THR A 236 -28.10 -6.72 -0.25
C THR A 236 -28.09 -5.24 -0.62
N LEU A 237 -28.88 -4.90 -1.63
CA LEU A 237 -29.27 -3.52 -1.96
C LEU A 237 -30.75 -3.23 -1.60
N SER A 238 -31.38 -4.11 -0.81
CA SER A 238 -32.82 -4.06 -0.53
C SER A 238 -33.21 -4.51 0.88
N GLY A 239 -32.60 -3.96 1.93
CA GLY A 239 -33.21 -4.04 3.26
C GLY A 239 -32.27 -3.91 4.46
N ASN A 240 -32.45 -2.82 5.20
CA ASN A 240 -32.38 -2.69 6.66
C ASN A 240 -31.13 -3.20 7.40
N SER A 241 -29.96 -2.73 6.98
CA SER A 241 -28.83 -2.36 7.85
C SER A 241 -27.77 -1.78 6.91
N ILE A 242 -27.60 -0.46 6.90
CA ILE A 242 -26.70 0.24 5.95
C ILE A 242 -25.26 -0.13 6.34
N PRO A 243 -24.57 -1.02 5.61
CA PRO A 243 -23.16 -1.26 5.87
C PRO A 243 -22.37 -0.01 5.47
N VAL A 244 -21.25 0.24 6.11
CA VAL A 244 -20.35 1.37 5.83
C VAL A 244 -20.00 1.49 4.33
N THR A 245 -19.96 0.35 3.65
CA THR A 245 -19.74 0.21 2.21
C THR A 245 -20.84 0.85 1.36
N GLU A 246 -22.08 0.98 1.84
CA GLU A 246 -23.19 1.58 1.09
C GLU A 246 -23.06 3.11 0.97
N LYS A 247 -22.35 3.80 1.89
CA LYS A 247 -22.05 5.24 1.74
C LYS A 247 -20.96 5.50 0.71
N ALA A 248 -19.87 4.72 0.76
CA ALA A 248 -18.84 4.74 -0.28
C ALA A 248 -19.45 4.35 -1.64
N PHE A 249 -20.30 3.32 -1.66
CA PHE A 249 -21.01 2.87 -2.85
C PHE A 249 -22.01 3.90 -3.37
N LEU A 250 -22.82 4.56 -2.54
CA LEU A 250 -23.73 5.63 -2.99
C LEU A 250 -22.96 6.84 -3.53
N PHE A 251 -21.81 7.16 -2.93
CA PHE A 251 -20.90 8.20 -3.41
C PHE A 251 -20.28 7.83 -4.77
N PHE A 252 -19.72 6.62 -4.92
CA PHE A 252 -19.20 6.15 -6.21
C PHE A 252 -20.31 5.97 -7.24
N LYS A 253 -21.47 5.39 -6.90
CA LYS A 253 -22.61 5.15 -7.80
C LYS A 253 -23.20 6.46 -8.34
N ARG A 254 -23.15 7.54 -7.56
CA ARG A 254 -23.53 8.90 -8.01
C ARG A 254 -22.50 9.53 -8.97
N ASN A 255 -21.24 9.09 -8.91
CA ASN A 255 -20.13 9.54 -9.77
C ASN A 255 -19.72 8.51 -10.86
N TYR A 256 -20.34 7.32 -10.89
CA TYR A 256 -20.03 6.20 -11.81
C TYR A 256 -20.30 6.52 -13.29
N VAL A 257 -21.07 7.58 -13.56
CA VAL A 257 -21.28 8.10 -14.92
C VAL A 257 -19.95 8.61 -15.51
N CYS A 258 -19.05 9.15 -14.69
CA CYS A 258 -17.74 9.62 -15.16
C CYS A 258 -16.75 8.48 -15.40
N ILE A 259 -16.70 7.48 -14.50
CA ILE A 259 -15.77 6.34 -14.60
C ILE A 259 -16.05 5.48 -15.84
N HIS A 260 -17.33 5.29 -16.19
CA HIS A 260 -17.70 4.58 -17.41
C HIS A 260 -17.31 5.35 -18.69
N MET A 261 -17.23 6.69 -18.61
CA MET A 261 -16.79 7.54 -19.72
C MET A 261 -15.26 7.49 -19.89
N ILE A 262 -14.50 7.43 -18.79
CA ILE A 262 -13.04 7.24 -18.81
C ILE A 262 -12.66 5.86 -19.37
N LEU A 263 -13.42 4.80 -19.03
CA LEU A 263 -13.20 3.47 -19.59
C LEU A 263 -13.48 3.39 -21.09
N ILE A 264 -14.41 4.20 -21.60
CA ILE A 264 -14.70 4.31 -23.04
C ILE A 264 -13.59 5.13 -23.74
N CYS A 265 -13.24 6.30 -23.20
CA CYS A 265 -12.22 7.18 -23.80
C CYS A 265 -10.81 6.56 -23.82
N THR A 266 -10.40 5.88 -22.74
CA THR A 266 -9.07 5.22 -22.69
C THR A 266 -8.96 3.97 -23.57
N MET A 267 -10.09 3.33 -23.92
CA MET A 267 -10.12 2.24 -24.89
C MET A 267 -10.16 2.75 -26.34
N ASP A 268 -10.82 3.87 -26.61
CA ASP A 268 -10.90 4.46 -27.95
C ASP A 268 -9.56 5.04 -28.45
N ASP A 269 -8.73 5.57 -27.56
CA ASP A 269 -7.40 6.10 -27.91
C ASP A 269 -6.41 5.01 -28.33
N LYS A 270 -6.50 3.79 -27.78
CA LYS A 270 -5.65 2.67 -28.21
C LYS A 270 -6.07 2.08 -29.55
N THR A 271 -7.34 2.18 -29.94
CA THR A 271 -7.79 1.73 -31.27
C THR A 271 -7.52 2.71 -32.40
N SER A 272 -7.15 3.95 -32.07
CA SER A 272 -6.90 5.01 -33.08
C SER A 272 -5.43 5.15 -33.49
N GLN A 273 -4.48 4.59 -32.73
CA GLN A 273 -3.05 4.60 -33.09
C GLN A 273 -2.58 3.38 -33.90
N ASP A 274 -3.39 2.31 -34.01
CA ASP A 274 -3.09 1.14 -34.86
C ASP A 274 -3.67 1.23 -36.29
N LYS A 275 -4.11 2.43 -36.70
CA LYS A 275 -4.60 2.71 -38.06
C LYS A 275 -3.97 3.98 -38.65
N LEU A 276 -2.64 4.00 -38.76
CA LEU A 276 -1.93 4.83 -39.73
C LEU A 276 -0.62 4.17 -40.18
#